data_AF-A0A503WA55-F1
#
_entry.id   AF-A0A503WA55-F1
#
_cell.length_a   1.000
_cell.length_b   1.000
_cell.length_c   1.000
_cell.angle_alpha   90.00
_cell.angle_beta   90.00
_cell.angle_gamma   90.00
#
_symmetry.space_group_name_H-M   'P 1'
#
loop_
_entity.id
_entity.type
_entity.pdbx_description
1 polymer ?
#
loop_
_entity_poly.entity_id
_entity_poly.type
_entity_poly.pdbx_seq_one_letter_code
_entity_poly.pdbx_strand_id
1 'polypeptide(L)'
;LSADYEDQWADAAGQVSRTHVYGIANLYYDFLDGYDVDVSGVKLVSQNQALWGGVGLGGSLDFADGKYAVFGEATAKTSLEKFGDNNSIGAKLGFSVRW
;
A
#
# COMPACT_ATOMS: atom_id res chain seq x y z
N LEU A 1 8.32 -5.79 1.75
CA LEU A 1 8.24 -6.44 3.07
C LEU A 1 6.82 -6.30 3.59
N SER A 2 6.26 -7.35 4.16
CA SER A 2 4.92 -7.32 4.76
C SER A 2 4.96 -8.00 6.12
N ALA A 3 4.05 -7.61 7.00
CA ALA A 3 3.78 -8.28 8.26
C ALA A 3 2.26 -8.40 8.41
N ASP A 4 1.76 -9.56 8.77
CA ASP A 4 0.34 -9.84 8.92
C ASP A 4 0.02 -10.55 10.24
N TYR A 5 -1.21 -10.37 10.70
CA TYR A 5 -1.77 -10.95 11.91
C TYR A 5 -3.22 -11.33 11.66
N GLU A 6 -3.55 -12.61 11.86
CA GLU A 6 -4.91 -13.14 11.76
C GLU A 6 -5.37 -13.65 13.13
N ASP A 7 -6.61 -13.37 13.49
CA ASP A 7 -7.28 -13.88 14.69
C ASP A 7 -8.71 -14.34 14.39
N GLN A 8 -9.15 -15.37 15.10
CA GLN A 8 -10.49 -15.95 14.98
C GLN A 8 -11.09 -16.15 16.37
N TRP A 9 -12.32 -15.67 16.58
CA TRP A 9 -13.04 -15.87 17.82
C TRP A 9 -14.54 -16.13 17.60
N ALA A 10 -15.20 -16.69 18.61
CA ALA A 10 -16.65 -16.76 18.66
C ALA A 10 -17.19 -15.48 19.30
N ASP A 11 -18.05 -14.75 18.58
CA ASP A 11 -18.64 -13.51 19.08
C ASP A 11 -19.69 -13.77 20.17
N ALA A 12 -20.27 -12.68 20.71
CA ALA A 12 -21.27 -12.77 21.78
C ALA A 12 -22.55 -13.53 21.38
N ALA A 13 -22.80 -13.71 20.08
CA ALA A 13 -23.92 -14.48 19.53
C ALA A 13 -23.52 -15.92 19.16
N GLY A 14 -22.29 -16.34 19.48
CA GLY A 14 -21.75 -17.67 19.17
C GLY A 14 -21.34 -17.85 17.71
N GLN A 15 -21.29 -16.77 16.92
CA GLN A 15 -20.94 -16.80 15.50
C GLN A 15 -19.43 -16.64 15.33
N VAL A 16 -18.86 -17.31 14.32
CA VAL A 16 -17.43 -17.18 14.04
C VAL A 16 -17.15 -15.81 13.41
N SER A 17 -16.25 -15.07 14.05
CA SER A 17 -15.67 -13.83 13.51
C SER A 17 -14.19 -14.02 13.25
N ARG A 18 -13.68 -13.41 12.18
CA ARG A 18 -12.27 -13.44 11.80
C ARG A 18 -11.78 -12.03 11.54
N THR A 19 -10.63 -11.68 12.09
CA THR A 19 -9.93 -10.44 11.78
C THR A 19 -8.60 -10.76 11.16
N HIS A 20 -8.24 -9.98 10.14
CA HIS A 20 -6.93 -10.01 9.54
C HIS A 20 -6.40 -8.59 9.45
N VAL A 21 -5.20 -8.34 9.94
CA VAL A 21 -4.54 -7.04 9.88
C VAL A 21 -3.17 -7.24 9.26
N TYR A 22 -2.80 -6.40 8.30
CA TYR A 22 -1.51 -6.47 7.63
C TYR A 22 -0.90 -5.09 7.43
N GLY A 23 0.43 -5.05 7.42
CA GLY A 23 1.25 -3.89 7.08
C GLY A 23 2.16 -4.26 5.91
N ILE A 24 2.35 -3.32 4.99
CA ILE A 24 3.24 -3.46 3.85
C ILE A 24 4.20 -2.28 3.77
N ALA A 25 5.46 -2.57 3.43
CA ALA A 25 6.47 -1.59 3.10
C ALA A 25 7.11 -2.00 1.77
N ASN A 26 7.05 -1.11 0.78
CA ASN A 26 7.54 -1.30 -0.57
C ASN A 26 8.59 -0.24 -0.90
N LEU A 27 9.63 -0.66 -1.61
CA LEU A 27 10.67 0.22 -2.14
C LEU A 27 10.70 0.00 -3.65
N TYR A 28 10.43 1.05 -4.42
CA TYR A 28 10.45 1.03 -5.87
C TYR A 28 11.69 1.79 -6.34
N TYR A 29 12.51 1.13 -7.14
CA TYR A 29 13.66 1.74 -7.79
C TYR A 29 13.35 1.85 -9.28
N ASP A 30 13.34 3.07 -9.81
CA ASP A 30 13.13 3.28 -11.23
C ASP A 30 14.48 3.16 -11.97
N PHE A 31 14.68 2.04 -12.66
CA PHE A 31 15.85 1.80 -13.53
C PHE A 31 15.64 2.44 -14.91
N LEU A 32 15.27 3.72 -14.96
CA LEU A 32 15.29 4.45 -16.24
C LEU A 32 16.75 4.68 -16.63
N ASP A 33 17.25 3.74 -17.43
CA ASP A 33 18.52 3.78 -18.13
C ASP A 33 18.64 5.13 -18.85
N GLY A 34 19.59 5.96 -18.40
CA GLY A 34 19.88 7.25 -18.99
C GLY A 34 20.52 7.05 -20.36
N TYR A 35 19.71 7.00 -21.41
CA TYR A 35 20.23 7.13 -22.77
C TYR A 35 20.70 8.57 -22.97
N ASP A 36 22.02 8.72 -23.13
CA ASP A 36 22.68 9.93 -23.63
C ASP A 36 22.22 10.14 -25.08
N VAL A 37 21.30 11.07 -25.30
CA VAL A 37 20.97 11.57 -26.64
C VAL A 37 21.36 13.04 -26.66
N ASP A 38 22.58 13.30 -27.12
CA ASP A 38 23.09 14.63 -27.43
C ASP A 38 22.19 15.28 -28.50
N VAL A 39 21.38 16.26 -28.08
CA VAL A 39 20.74 17.21 -28.98
C VAL A 39 21.04 18.62 -28.47
N SER A 40 22.05 19.25 -29.05
CA SER A 40 22.25 20.72 -29.03
C SER A 40 22.56 21.39 -27.69
N GLY A 41 23.49 20.84 -26.90
CA GLY A 41 24.32 21.67 -26.01
C GLY A 41 23.69 22.16 -24.70
N VAL A 42 22.56 21.59 -24.27
CA VAL A 42 22.08 21.76 -22.90
C VAL A 42 22.46 20.50 -22.11
N LYS A 43 23.48 20.60 -21.25
CA LYS A 43 23.81 19.53 -20.30
C LYS A 43 22.66 19.39 -19.29
N LEU A 44 21.65 18.60 -19.62
CA LEU A 44 20.71 18.07 -18.63
C LEU A 44 21.44 16.96 -17.88
N VAL A 45 22.01 17.30 -16.73
CA VAL A 45 22.50 16.31 -15.77
C VAL A 45 21.27 15.62 -15.18
N SER A 46 20.79 14.55 -15.83
CA SER A 46 19.71 13.71 -15.32
C SER A 46 20.27 12.76 -14.26
N GLN A 47 20.66 13.31 -13.10
CA GLN A 47 20.92 12.54 -11.89
C GLN A 47 19.70 12.66 -10.97
N ASN A 48 18.66 11.88 -11.23
CA ASN A 48 17.57 11.74 -10.28
C ASN A 48 17.00 10.32 -10.47
N GLN A 49 17.66 9.37 -9.81
CA GLN A 49 17.27 7.97 -9.74
C GLN A 49 16.09 7.85 -8.77
N ALA A 50 14.86 8.13 -9.22
CA ALA A 50 13.72 8.32 -8.32
C ALA A 50 13.43 7.06 -7.52
N LEU A 51 14.01 6.96 -6.32
CA LEU A 51 13.71 5.94 -5.36
C LEU A 51 12.38 6.33 -4.70
N TRP A 52 11.35 5.51 -4.87
CA TRP A 52 10.05 5.74 -4.27
C TRP A 52 9.84 4.77 -3.11
N GLY A 53 9.47 5.31 -1.96
CA GLY A 53 9.11 4.56 -0.77
C GLY A 53 7.61 4.53 -0.63
N GLY A 54 7.05 3.36 -0.31
CA GLY A 54 5.64 3.20 -0.02
C GLY A 54 5.44 2.43 1.27
N VAL A 55 4.53 2.89 2.12
CA VAL A 55 4.03 2.12 3.27
C VAL A 55 2.53 2.00 3.17
N GLY A 56 1.99 0.92 3.71
CA GLY A 56 0.56 0.68 3.77
C GLY A 56 0.20 -0.15 4.98
N LEU A 57 -1.02 0.04 5.45
CA LEU A 57 -1.63 -0.76 6.49
C LEU A 57 -3.07 -1.07 6.06
N GLY A 58 -3.49 -2.30 6.27
CA GLY A 58 -4.83 -2.73 5.93
C GLY A 58 -5.33 -3.79 6.89
N GLY A 59 -6.62 -4.04 6.82
CA GLY A 59 -7.23 -5.12 7.55
C GLY A 59 -8.64 -5.41 7.07
N SER A 60 -9.13 -6.57 7.47
CA SER A 60 -10.48 -7.04 7.22
C SER A 60 -11.07 -7.65 8.48
N LEU A 61 -12.39 -7.53 8.61
CA LEU A 61 -13.19 -8.15 9.64
C LEU A 61 -14.35 -8.87 8.97
N ASP A 62 -14.38 -10.19 9.13
CA ASP A 62 -15.49 -11.06 8.77
C ASP A 62 -16.30 -11.36 10.04
N PHE A 63 -17.62 -11.23 9.94
CA PHE A 63 -18.54 -11.47 11.05
C PHE A 63 -19.83 -12.14 10.57
N ALA A 64 -20.59 -12.64 11.53
CA ALA A 64 -21.79 -13.45 11.30
C ALA A 64 -21.53 -14.71 10.45
N ASP A 65 -20.58 -15.54 10.90
CA ASP A 65 -20.15 -16.76 10.20
C ASP A 65 -19.68 -16.49 8.75
N GLY A 66 -19.09 -15.32 8.53
CA GLY A 66 -18.61 -14.88 7.22
C GLY A 66 -19.69 -14.34 6.28
N LYS A 67 -20.91 -14.07 6.78
CA LYS A 67 -21.99 -13.45 6.00
C LYS A 67 -21.66 -12.02 5.60
N TYR A 68 -20.94 -11.30 6.46
CA TYR A 68 -20.55 -9.91 6.22
C TYR A 68 -19.03 -9.78 6.36
N ALA A 69 -18.43 -9.02 5.46
CA ALA A 69 -17.02 -8.68 5.52
C ALA A 69 -16.84 -7.17 5.30
N VAL A 70 -16.04 -6.53 6.15
CA VAL A 70 -15.55 -5.17 5.95
C VAL A 70 -14.05 -5.22 5.75
N PHE A 71 -13.52 -4.37 4.88
CA PHE A 71 -12.09 -4.21 4.72
C PHE A 71 -11.70 -2.75 4.53
N GLY A 72 -10.52 -2.41 5.01
CA GLY A 72 -9.95 -1.08 4.87
C GLY A 72 -8.46 -1.15 4.67
N GLU A 73 -7.93 -0.27 3.84
CA GLU A 73 -6.50 -0.14 3.58
C GLU A 73 -6.14 1.35 3.44
N ALA A 74 -5.08 1.77 4.10
CA ALA A 74 -4.47 3.08 3.94
C ALA A 74 -3.04 2.91 3.43
N THR A 75 -2.64 3.75 2.49
CA THR A 75 -1.31 3.72 1.87
C THR A 75 -0.77 5.13 1.75
N ALA A 76 0.53 5.27 1.95
CA ALA A 76 1.28 6.48 1.75
C ALA A 76 2.50 6.16 0.88
N LYS A 77 2.74 6.99 -0.14
CA LYS A 77 3.86 6.87 -1.06
C LYS A 77 4.57 8.22 -1.15
N THR A 78 5.89 8.19 -1.07
CA THR A 78 6.75 9.37 -1.12
C THR A 78 7.97 9.10 -2.00
N SER A 79 8.44 10.12 -2.72
CA SER A 79 9.71 10.06 -3.43
C SER A 79 10.86 10.38 -2.45
N LEU A 80 11.81 9.46 -2.27
CA LEU A 80 12.94 9.61 -1.36
C LEU A 80 14.02 10.56 -1.88
N GLU A 81 14.05 10.86 -3.18
CA GLU A 81 15.04 11.79 -3.76
C GLU A 81 14.66 13.27 -3.64
N LYS A 82 13.36 13.58 -3.69
CA LYS A 82 12.83 14.92 -3.44
C LYS A 82 11.75 14.83 -2.38
N PHE A 83 12.18 14.72 -1.13
CA PHE A 83 11.36 14.67 0.09
C PHE A 83 10.38 15.86 0.29
N GLY A 84 10.23 16.77 -0.68
CA GLY A 84 9.46 18.01 -0.58
C GLY A 84 8.28 18.16 -1.54
N ASP A 85 8.28 17.54 -2.72
CA ASP A 85 7.38 17.98 -3.81
C ASP A 85 6.33 16.96 -4.28
N ASN A 86 6.45 15.66 -3.93
CA ASN A 86 5.48 14.67 -4.44
C ASN A 86 5.20 13.54 -3.45
N ASN A 87 4.08 13.66 -2.75
CA ASN A 87 3.56 12.68 -1.80
C ASN A 87 2.14 12.29 -2.22
N SER A 88 1.88 10.99 -2.31
CA SER A 88 0.55 10.46 -2.61
C SER A 88 0.05 9.65 -1.41
N ILE A 89 -1.12 10.01 -0.91
CA ILE A 89 -1.82 9.25 0.13
C ILE A 89 -3.09 8.69 -0.49
N GLY A 90 -3.38 7.43 -0.22
CA GLY A 90 -4.58 6.75 -0.71
C GLY A 90 -5.20 5.90 0.37
N ALA A 91 -6.53 5.89 0.42
CA ALA A 91 -7.30 5.02 1.30
C ALA A 91 -8.34 4.25 0.48
N LYS A 92 -8.61 3.02 0.87
CA LYS A 92 -9.63 2.14 0.31
C LYS A 92 -10.47 1.61 1.45
N LEU A 93 -11.77 1.54 1.23
CA LEU A 93 -12.73 0.94 2.12
C LEU A 93 -13.67 0.10 1.27
N GLY A 94 -14.07 -1.05 1.78
CA GLY A 94 -15.05 -1.88 1.10
C GLY A 94 -15.84 -2.75 2.06
N PHE A 95 -16.99 -3.17 1.57
CA PHE A 95 -17.95 -3.98 2.28
C PHE A 95 -18.48 -5.04 1.32
N SER A 96 -18.58 -6.27 1.81
CA SER A 96 -19.10 -7.41 1.07
C SER A 96 -20.14 -8.14 1.89
N VAL A 97 -21.18 -8.60 1.20
CA VAL A 97 -22.24 -9.44 1.75
C VAL A 97 -22.28 -10.73 0.96
N ARG A 98 -22.31 -11.86 1.66
CA ARG A 98 -22.44 -13.19 1.07
C ARG A 98 -23.84 -13.72 1.41
N TRP A 99 -24.57 -14.21 0.41
CA TRP A 99 -25.92 -14.75 0.54
C TRP A 99 -25.99 -16.20 0.07
#